data_AF-A0A496SGK1-F1
#
_entry.id   AF-A0A496SGK1-F1
#
_cell.length_a   1.000
_cell.length_b   1.000
_cell.length_c   1.000
_cell.angle_alpha   90.00
_cell.angle_beta   90.00
_cell.angle_gamma   90.00
#
_symmetry.space_group_name_H-M   'P 1'
#
loop_
_entity.id
_entity.type
_entity.pdbx_description
1 polymer ?
#
loop_
_entity_poly.entity_id
_entity_poly.type
_entity_poly.pdbx_seq_one_letter_code
_entity_poly.pdbx_strand_id
1 'polypeptide(L)' 'DVEVFPERGFDLGAGKGKSVRGKVLGGVVGVVFDCRGRPLVLPEDEDERRKLLRKWARQMDLYPEV' A
#
# COMPACT_ATOMS: atom_id res chain seq x y z
N ASP A 1 -13.10 -6.22 -6.55
CA ASP A 1 -13.54 -5.21 -5.57
C ASP A 1 -12.88 -5.48 -4.23
N VAL A 2 -12.59 -4.44 -3.45
CA VAL A 2 -12.07 -4.54 -2.08
C VAL A 2 -12.93 -3.70 -1.16
N GLU A 3 -13.23 -4.23 0.02
CA GLU A 3 -13.92 -3.55 1.10
C GLU A 3 -13.09 -3.68 2.39
N VAL A 4 -12.91 -2.57 3.10
CA VAL A 4 -12.05 -2.48 4.28
C VAL A 4 -12.85 -1.91 5.44
N PHE A 5 -12.73 -2.56 6.61
CA PHE A 5 -13.42 -2.19 7.85
C PHE A 5 -12.39 -1.72 8.88
N PRO A 6 -12.17 -0.40 9.04
CA PRO A 6 -11.23 0.11 10.03
C PRO A 6 -11.79 0.03 11.45
N GLU A 7 -10.88 -0.15 12.42
CA GLU A 7 -11.16 0.03 13.85
C GLU A 7 -11.65 1.46 14.16
N ARG A 8 -12.31 1.65 15.31
CA ARG A 8 -13.11 2.87 15.60
C ARG A 8 -12.29 4.16 15.55
N GLY A 9 -10.99 4.09 15.83
CA GLY A 9 -10.07 5.23 15.82
C GLY A 9 -9.29 5.44 14.52
N PHE A 10 -9.36 4.51 13.58
CA PHE A 10 -8.52 4.51 12.37
C PHE A 10 -9.25 5.15 11.20
N ASP A 11 -8.54 5.99 10.43
CA ASP A 11 -9.09 6.70 9.28
C ASP A 11 -8.36 6.28 8.01
N LEU A 12 -9.14 5.84 7.01
CA LEU A 12 -8.69 5.42 5.68
C LEU A 12 -8.97 6.49 4.60
N GLY A 13 -9.30 7.72 5.00
CA GLY A 13 -9.63 8.85 4.11
C GLY A 13 -11.13 9.13 3.98
N ALA A 14 -11.99 8.30 4.57
CA ALA A 14 -13.45 8.50 4.60
C ALA A 14 -13.96 9.01 5.97
N GLY A 15 -13.08 9.21 6.94
CA GLY A 15 -13.39 9.51 8.33
C GLY A 15 -13.17 8.30 9.25
N LYS A 16 -12.89 8.57 10.53
CA LYS A 16 -12.60 7.56 11.56
C LYS A 16 -13.67 6.46 11.64
N GLY A 17 -13.24 5.19 11.57
CA GLY A 17 -14.09 4.02 11.69
C GLY A 17 -15.05 3.79 10.52
N LYS A 18 -14.94 4.55 9.42
CA LYS A 18 -15.82 4.37 8.25
C LYS A 18 -15.23 3.35 7.26
N SER A 19 -16.06 2.41 6.84
CA SER A 19 -15.69 1.44 5.81
C SER A 19 -15.42 2.11 4.47
N VAL A 20 -14.44 1.57 3.73
CA VAL A 20 -14.09 2.06 2.39
C VAL A 20 -14.22 0.90 1.39
N ARG A 21 -14.88 1.17 0.26
CA ARG A 21 -15.06 0.19 -0.82
C ARG A 21 -14.60 0.80 -2.14
N GLY A 22 -13.85 0.01 -2.91
CA GLY A 22 -13.32 0.47 -4.20
C GLY A 22 -12.90 -0.66 -5.12
N LYS A 23 -12.68 -0.29 -6.38
CA LYS A 23 -12.03 -1.17 -7.36
C LYS A 23 -10.53 -0.89 -7.32
N VAL A 24 -9.76 -1.96 -7.17
CA VAL A 24 -8.29 -1.91 -7.18
C VAL A 24 -7.78 -2.91 -8.19
N LEU A 25 -6.65 -2.58 -8.82
CA LEU A 25 -5.90 -3.52 -9.64
C LEU A 25 -4.98 -4.31 -8.69
N GLY A 26 -5.29 -5.60 -8.52
CA GLY A 26 -4.44 -6.51 -7.75
C GLY A 26 -3.34 -7.10 -8.63
N GLY A 27 -2.15 -7.28 -8.05
CA GLY A 27 -1.07 -8.09 -8.65
C GLY A 27 -1.15 -9.55 -8.20
N VAL A 28 -0.18 -10.37 -8.64
CA VAL A 28 -0.08 -11.80 -8.29
C VAL A 28 -0.12 -12.07 -6.78
N VAL A 29 0.40 -11.14 -5.98
CA VAL A 29 0.56 -11.27 -4.52
C VAL A 29 -0.59 -10.62 -3.73
N GLY A 30 -1.50 -9.89 -4.38
CA GLY A 30 -2.63 -9.21 -3.74
C GLY A 30 -2.45 -7.68 -3.58
N VAL A 31 -3.01 -7.13 -2.50
CA VAL A 31 -3.08 -5.68 -2.20
C VAL A 31 -2.33 -5.39 -0.90
N VAL A 32 -1.49 -4.36 -0.89
CA VAL A 32 -0.71 -3.94 0.29
C VAL A 32 -1.33 -2.67 0.89
N PHE A 33 -1.55 -2.68 2.21
CA PHE A 33 -2.01 -1.52 2.97
C PHE A 33 -0.87 -0.93 3.79
N ASP A 34 -0.50 0.33 3.52
CA ASP A 34 0.45 1.07 4.34
C ASP A 34 -0.27 1.78 5.49
N CYS A 35 -0.32 1.13 6.66
CA CYS A 35 -0.97 1.64 7.87
C CYS A 35 0.00 2.34 8.84
N ARG A 36 1.18 2.78 8.39
CA ARG A 36 2.22 3.37 9.27
C ARG A 36 1.91 4.77 9.80
N GLY A 37 0.73 5.33 9.53
CA GLY A 37 0.27 6.60 10.08
C GLY A 37 1.01 7.83 9.56
N ARG A 38 1.70 7.71 8.42
CA ARG A 38 2.44 8.81 7.77
C ARG A 38 2.16 8.85 6.28
N PRO A 39 2.30 10.01 5.62
CA PRO A 39 2.23 10.09 4.17
C PRO A 39 3.24 9.14 3.50
N LEU A 40 2.77 8.46 2.45
CA LEU A 40 3.62 7.69 1.55
C LEU A 40 4.29 8.66 0.57
N VAL A 41 5.49 9.12 0.90
CA VAL A 41 6.29 9.97 0.01
C VAL A 41 7.23 9.08 -0.80
N LEU A 42 7.10 9.12 -2.13
CA LEU A 42 8.03 8.48 -3.05
C LEU A 42 9.01 9.54 -3.59
N PRO A 43 10.27 9.16 -3.89
CA PRO A 43 11.19 10.06 -4.57
C PRO A 43 10.61 10.57 -5.90
N GLU A 44 10.87 11.85 -6.19
CA GLU A 44 10.48 12.46 -7.46
C GLU A 44 11.33 11.92 -8.61
N ASP A 45 12.65 11.80 -8.36
CA ASP A 45 13.59 11.14 -9.26
C ASP A 45 13.16 9.70 -9.54
N GLU A 46 13.14 9.35 -10.81
CA GLU A 46 12.59 8.09 -11.26
C GLU A 46 13.46 6.89 -10.85
N ASP A 47 14.78 7.04 -10.89
CA ASP A 47 15.70 5.95 -10.58
C ASP A 47 15.75 5.68 -9.07
N GLU A 48 15.75 6.73 -8.25
CA GLU A 48 15.63 6.58 -6.80
C GLU A 48 14.27 5.99 -6.39
N ARG A 49 13.18 6.38 -7.08
CA ARG A 49 11.87 5.76 -6.85
C ARG A 49 11.87 4.28 -7.19
N ARG A 50 12.42 3.88 -8.34
CA ARG A 50 12.53 2.46 -8.74
C ARG A 50 13.37 1.66 -7.75
N LYS A 51 14.48 2.20 -7.28
CA LYS A 51 15.37 1.58 -6.29
C LYS A 51 14.65 1.35 -4.96
N LEU A 52 13.87 2.34 -4.49
CA LEU A 52 13.06 2.21 -3.28
C LEU A 52 12.00 1.10 -3.41
N LEU A 53 11.27 1.08 -4.53
CA LEU A 53 10.22 0.08 -4.77
C LEU A 53 10.80 -1.34 -4.88
N ARG A 54 11.95 -1.52 -5.56
CA ARG A 54 12.65 -2.81 -5.62
C ARG A 54 13.10 -3.28 -4.23
N LYS A 55 13.59 -2.36 -3.40
CA LYS A 55 13.95 -2.66 -2.02
C LYS A 55 12.74 -3.19 -1.24
N TRP A 56 11.59 -2.53 -1.33
CA TRP A 56 10.38 -3.00 -0.66
C TRP A 56 9.94 -4.37 -1.17
N ALA A 57 9.95 -4.57 -2.49
CA ALA A 57 9.58 -5.85 -3.09
C ALA A 57 10.46 -7.01 -2.59
N ARG A 58 11.78 -6.79 -2.46
CA ARG A 58 12.70 -7.78 -1.88
C ARG A 58 12.42 -8.02 -0.40
N GLN A 59 12.23 -6.97 0.39
CA GLN A 59 11.98 -7.10 1.83
C GLN A 59 10.65 -7.80 2.15
N MET A 60 9.69 -7.74 1.24
CA MET A 60 8.39 -8.37 1.35
C MET A 60 8.30 -9.71 0.61
N ASP A 61 9.40 -10.17 -0.01
CA ASP A 61 9.47 -11.40 -0.81
C ASP A 61 8.35 -11.50 -1.86
N LEU A 62 8.07 -10.40 -2.57
CA LEU A 62 6.92 -10.33 -3.49
C LEU A 62 7.15 -11.05 -4.82
N TYR A 63 8.41 -11.21 -5.22
CA TYR A 63 8.78 -11.79 -6.50
C TYR A 63 9.95 -12.74 -6.33
N PRO A 64 10.03 -13.84 -7.11
CA PRO A 64 11.20 -14.70 -7.13
C PRO A 64 12.46 -13.89 -7.45
N GLU A 65 13.56 -14.21 -6.77
CA GLU A 65 14.86 -13.69 -7.16
C GLU A 65 15.26 -14.35 -8.50
N VAL A 66 15.51 -13.50 -9.51
CA VAL A 66 16.04 -13.87 -10.83
C VAL A 66 17.55 -13.77 -10.85
#